data_AF-A0A174A9U1-F1
#
_entry.id   AF-A0A174A9U1-F1
#
_cell.length_a   1.000
_cell.length_b   1.000
_cell.length_c   1.000
_cell.angle_alpha   90.00
_cell.angle_beta   90.00
_cell.angle_gamma   90.00
#
_symmetry.space_group_name_H-M   'P 1'
#
loop_
_entity.id
_entity.type
_entity.pdbx_description
1 polymer ?
#
loop_
_entity_poly.entity_id
_entity_poly.type
_entity_poly.pdbx_seq_one_letter_code
_entity_poly.pdbx_strand_id
1 'polypeptide(L)'
;MMIADNILLQRLRDEVGVPAGEEDRLTVKLSAARRYVAHAVGTTAVDDDLLADCIVSCAADLFNMRDARLGVMDVGDSTVEPFRISTDPLRSVWPKLRAAGVLTGGMVIA
;
A
#
# COMPACT_ATOMS: atom_id res chain seq x y z
N MET A 1 13.15 15.24 -6.20
CA MET A 1 12.27 16.08 -5.38
C MET A 1 11.07 15.24 -4.97
N MET A 2 10.84 15.03 -3.67
CA MET A 2 9.75 14.19 -3.18
C MET A 2 8.39 14.69 -3.70
N ILE A 3 7.57 13.79 -4.25
CA ILE A 3 6.23 14.11 -4.75
C ILE A 3 5.36 14.65 -3.60
N ALA A 4 4.64 15.74 -3.89
CA ALA A 4 3.80 16.44 -2.93
C ALA A 4 2.64 15.56 -2.43
N ASP A 5 2.25 15.73 -1.16
CA ASP A 5 1.23 14.91 -0.49
C ASP A 5 -0.14 14.96 -1.19
N ASN A 6 -0.54 16.13 -1.70
CA ASN A 6 -1.80 16.29 -2.43
C ASN A 6 -1.83 15.46 -3.72
N ILE A 7 -0.69 15.32 -4.41
CA ILE A 7 -0.58 14.48 -5.62
C ILE A 7 -0.70 13.02 -5.24
N LEU A 8 -0.01 12.57 -4.18
CA LEU A 8 -0.12 11.18 -3.72
C LEU A 8 -1.53 10.84 -3.22
N LEU A 9 -2.18 11.77 -2.53
CA LEU A 9 -3.55 11.59 -2.08
C LEU A 9 -4.53 11.48 -3.26
N GLN A 10 -4.32 12.27 -4.32
CA GLN A 10 -5.11 12.14 -5.54
C GLN A 10 -4.87 10.79 -6.23
N ARG A 11 -3.61 10.38 -6.41
CA ARG A 11 -3.28 9.05 -6.98
C ARG A 11 -3.91 7.92 -6.17
N LEU A 12 -3.88 8.02 -4.83
CA LEU A 12 -4.50 7.03 -3.96
C LEU A 12 -6.02 7.00 -4.15
N ARG A 13 -6.70 8.15 -4.25
CA ARG A 13 -8.15 8.19 -4.54
C ARG A 13 -8.48 7.47 -5.84
N ASP A 14 -7.72 7.78 -6.89
CA ASP A 14 -7.93 7.21 -8.21
C ASP A 14 -7.70 5.69 -8.18
N GLU A 15 -6.71 5.22 -7.42
CA GLU A 15 -6.39 3.78 -7.24
C GLU A 15 -7.50 3.00 -6.52
N VAL A 16 -8.08 3.55 -5.44
CA VAL A 16 -9.10 2.84 -4.65
C VAL A 16 -10.53 3.05 -5.16
N GLY A 17 -10.75 3.98 -6.09
CA GLY A 17 -12.07 4.23 -6.70
C GLY A 17 -13.13 4.73 -5.71
N VAL A 18 -12.73 5.44 -4.64
CA VAL A 18 -13.62 5.81 -3.53
C VAL A 18 -14.37 7.13 -3.82
N PRO A 19 -15.70 7.20 -3.57
CA PRO A 19 -16.46 8.45 -3.69
C PRO A 19 -16.05 9.50 -2.65
N ALA A 20 -16.39 10.76 -2.90
CA ALA A 20 -16.06 11.89 -2.02
C ALA A 20 -16.51 11.65 -0.56
N GLY A 21 -15.67 12.01 0.42
CA GLY A 21 -15.98 11.92 1.86
C GLY A 21 -15.03 11.05 2.70
N GLU A 22 -14.11 10.32 2.06
CA GLU A 22 -13.15 9.42 2.73
C GLU A 22 -11.73 10.01 2.84
N GLU A 23 -11.58 11.30 2.57
CA GLU A 23 -10.29 12.01 2.49
C GLU A 23 -9.44 11.90 3.75
N ASP A 24 -10.04 12.08 4.93
CA ASP A 24 -9.34 11.94 6.21
C ASP A 24 -8.76 10.54 6.37
N ARG A 25 -9.53 9.53 5.94
CA ARG A 25 -9.12 8.13 6.03
C ARG A 25 -8.00 7.82 5.05
N LEU A 26 -8.09 8.29 3.80
CA LEU A 26 -7.01 8.15 2.83
C LEU A 26 -5.73 8.83 3.32
N THR A 27 -5.84 10.00 3.94
CA THR A 27 -4.70 10.73 4.51
C THR A 27 -4.01 9.93 5.62
N VAL A 28 -4.78 9.32 6.54
CA VAL A 28 -4.24 8.45 7.59
C VAL A 28 -3.50 7.25 7.00
N LYS A 29 -4.07 6.59 5.98
CA LYS A 29 -3.45 5.42 5.33
C LYS A 29 -2.18 5.82 4.57
N LEU A 30 -2.20 6.95 3.88
CA LEU A 30 -1.03 7.49 3.19
C LEU A 30 0.12 7.80 4.18
N SER A 31 -0.18 8.38 5.33
CA SER A 31 0.83 8.64 6.38
C SER A 31 1.45 7.35 6.93
N ALA A 32 0.63 6.31 7.17
CA ALA A 32 1.12 5.01 7.60
C ALA A 32 2.00 4.33 6.53
N ALA A 33 1.54 4.32 5.29
CA ALA A 33 2.27 3.76 4.15
C ALA A 33 3.64 4.40 3.96
N ARG A 34 3.73 5.74 4.05
CA ARG A 34 5.01 6.45 4.00
C ARG A 34 6.02 5.91 5.01
N ARG A 35 5.60 5.65 6.25
CA ARG A 35 6.49 5.10 7.29
C ARG A 35 6.93 3.68 6.97
N TYR A 36 6.01 2.80 6.56
CA TYR A 36 6.36 1.42 6.21
C TYR A 36 7.30 1.35 5.02
N VAL A 37 7.03 2.10 3.96
CA VAL A 37 7.89 2.14 2.77
C VAL A 37 9.26 2.74 3.09
N ALA A 38 9.33 3.81 3.90
CA ALA A 38 10.61 4.37 4.33
C ALA A 38 11.45 3.34 5.12
N HIS A 39 10.83 2.60 6.04
CA HIS A 39 11.51 1.52 6.77
C HIS A 39 11.97 0.39 5.87
N ALA A 40 11.17 0.03 4.86
CA ALA A 40 11.50 -0.99 3.87
C ALA A 40 12.69 -0.60 2.98
N VAL A 41 12.69 0.63 2.47
CA VAL A 41 13.76 1.15 1.59
C VAL A 41 15.07 1.34 2.36
N GLY A 42 14.98 1.71 3.64
CA GLY A 42 16.13 1.94 4.49
C GLY A 42 16.97 3.12 3.97
N THR A 43 18.27 2.89 3.78
CA THR A 43 19.22 3.90 3.28
C THR A 43 19.42 3.82 1.76
N THR A 44 18.71 2.93 1.07
CA THR A 44 18.86 2.74 -0.37
C THR A 44 18.31 3.95 -1.13
N ALA A 45 19.07 4.46 -2.09
CA ALA A 45 18.57 5.48 -2.99
C ALA A 45 17.57 4.85 -3.97
N VAL A 46 16.35 5.39 -3.99
CA VAL A 46 15.25 4.93 -4.84
C VAL A 46 14.73 6.16 -5.60
N ASP A 47 14.35 5.95 -6.85
CA ASP A 47 13.73 7.00 -7.67
C ASP A 47 12.43 7.51 -7.03
N ASP A 48 12.17 8.82 -7.15
CA ASP A 48 11.03 9.47 -6.50
C ASP A 48 9.67 8.94 -7.02
N ASP A 49 9.57 8.60 -8.32
CA ASP A 49 8.33 8.06 -8.89
C ASP A 49 8.09 6.63 -8.42
N LEU A 50 9.15 5.82 -8.31
CA LEU A 50 9.06 4.48 -7.74
C LEU A 50 8.68 4.52 -6.25
N LEU A 51 9.29 5.42 -5.47
CA LEU A 51 8.95 5.59 -4.06
C LEU A 51 7.48 5.99 -3.90
N ALA A 52 7.00 6.92 -4.74
CA ALA A 52 5.60 7.33 -4.76
C ALA A 52 4.66 6.17 -5.10
N ASP A 53 5.00 5.37 -6.10
CA ASP A 53 4.23 4.19 -6.50
C ASP A 53 4.16 3.12 -5.38
N CYS A 54 5.26 2.90 -4.68
CA CYS A 54 5.29 2.04 -3.48
C CYS A 54 4.39 2.58 -2.36
N ILE A 55 4.43 3.89 -2.10
CA ILE A 55 3.61 4.52 -1.05
C ILE A 55 2.12 4.41 -1.39
N VAL A 56 1.73 4.69 -2.63
CA VAL A 56 0.33 4.63 -3.07
C VAL A 56 -0.22 3.21 -2.97
N SER A 57 0.52 2.20 -3.46
CA SER A 57 0.05 0.80 -3.35
C SER A 57 -0.02 0.30 -1.92
N CYS A 58 0.95 0.64 -1.06
CA CYS A 58 0.87 0.29 0.36
C CYS A 58 -0.34 0.96 1.03
N ALA A 59 -0.63 2.22 0.70
CA ALA A 59 -1.79 2.91 1.25
C ALA A 59 -3.11 2.29 0.77
N ALA A 60 -3.20 1.88 -0.49
CA ALA A 60 -4.36 1.18 -1.05
C ALA A 60 -4.57 -0.18 -0.37
N ASP A 61 -3.51 -0.98 -0.19
CA ASP A 61 -3.57 -2.25 0.54
C ASP A 61 -4.09 -2.03 1.97
N LEU A 62 -3.54 -1.05 2.70
CA LEU A 62 -3.96 -0.74 4.06
C LEU A 62 -5.40 -0.22 4.14
N PHE A 63 -5.91 0.40 3.08
CA PHE A 63 -7.30 0.83 2.98
C PHE A 63 -8.22 -0.38 2.78
N ASN A 64 -7.90 -1.24 1.82
CA ASN A 64 -8.69 -2.42 1.48
C ASN A 64 -8.64 -3.50 2.57
N MET A 65 -7.53 -3.66 3.29
CA MET A 65 -7.42 -4.58 4.42
C MET A 65 -8.41 -4.28 5.56
N ARG A 66 -9.04 -3.09 5.60
CA ARG A 66 -10.12 -2.81 6.57
C ARG A 66 -11.22 -3.87 6.50
N ASP A 67 -11.56 -4.28 5.29
CA ASP A 67 -12.63 -5.24 5.04
C ASP A 67 -12.10 -6.69 5.20
N ALA A 68 -10.80 -6.83 5.51
CA ALA A 68 -10.15 -8.10 5.78
C ALA A 68 -9.80 -8.31 7.26
N ARG A 69 -10.75 -8.82 8.05
CA ARG A 69 -10.50 -9.21 9.44
C ARG A 69 -9.71 -10.52 9.49
N LEU A 70 -8.61 -10.55 10.26
CA LEU A 70 -7.75 -11.73 10.43
C LEU A 70 -7.25 -12.33 9.10
N GLY A 71 -7.06 -11.48 8.08
CA GLY A 71 -6.63 -11.91 6.74
C GLY A 71 -7.71 -12.63 5.92
N VAL A 72 -8.99 -12.49 6.27
CA VAL A 72 -10.12 -12.94 5.46
C VAL A 72 -10.84 -11.71 4.94
N MET A 73 -10.81 -11.50 3.62
CA MET A 73 -11.52 -10.42 2.94
C MET A 73 -12.98 -10.80 2.73
N ASP A 74 -13.88 -9.91 3.12
CA ASP A 74 -15.31 -9.97 2.81
C ASP A 74 -15.69 -8.75 1.97
N VAL A 75 -16.15 -9.00 0.74
CA VAL A 75 -16.45 -7.94 -0.25
C VAL A 75 -17.87 -7.38 -0.04
N GLY A 76 -18.68 -7.96 0.85
CA GLY A 76 -20.05 -7.50 1.13
C GLY A 76 -21.05 -7.81 0.01
N ASP A 77 -20.63 -8.54 -1.02
CA ASP A 77 -21.48 -9.12 -2.06
C ASP A 77 -21.78 -10.58 -1.71
N SER A 78 -23.06 -10.95 -1.68
CA SER A 78 -23.51 -12.30 -1.34
C SER A 78 -23.18 -13.37 -2.39
N THR A 79 -22.69 -12.96 -3.57
CA THR A 79 -22.27 -13.89 -4.63
C THR A 79 -20.82 -14.35 -4.52
N VAL A 80 -20.02 -13.71 -3.66
CA VAL A 80 -18.59 -14.00 -3.50
C VAL A 80 -18.34 -14.51 -2.09
N GLU A 81 -17.85 -15.75 -1.99
CA GLU A 81 -17.42 -16.29 -0.70
C GLU A 81 -16.18 -15.56 -0.17
N PRO A 82 -16.08 -15.31 1.16
CA PRO A 82 -14.90 -14.70 1.75
C PRO A 82 -13.62 -15.49 1.46
N PHE A 83 -12.54 -14.79 1.16
CA PHE A 83 -11.27 -15.42 0.78
C PHE A 83 -10.08 -14.89 1.58
N ARG A 84 -9.02 -15.70 1.67
CA ARG A 84 -7.80 -15.34 2.40
C ARG A 84 -6.95 -14.37 1.59
N ILE A 85 -6.47 -13.34 2.26
CA ILE A 85 -5.49 -12.39 1.71
C ILE A 85 -4.26 -12.32 2.60
N SER A 86 -3.16 -11.79 2.05
CA SER A 86 -1.96 -11.53 2.84
C SER A 86 -2.24 -10.47 3.91
N THR A 87 -1.68 -10.65 5.11
CA THR A 87 -1.72 -9.65 6.18
C THR A 87 -0.44 -8.79 6.22
N ASP A 88 0.48 -9.00 5.29
CA ASP A 88 1.70 -8.21 5.17
C ASP A 88 1.36 -6.83 4.57
N PRO A 89 1.56 -5.71 5.30
CA PRO A 89 1.22 -4.37 4.82
C PRO A 89 2.05 -3.90 3.62
N LEU A 90 3.13 -4.62 3.29
CA LEU A 90 4.05 -4.29 2.19
C LEU A 90 4.00 -5.33 1.06
N ARG A 91 2.97 -6.18 1.06
CA ARG A 91 2.80 -7.27 0.08
C ARG A 91 2.91 -6.79 -1.37
N SER A 92 2.26 -5.68 -1.72
CA SER A 92 2.33 -5.08 -3.07
C SER A 92 3.63 -4.32 -3.35
N VAL A 93 4.35 -3.91 -2.30
CA VAL A 93 5.57 -3.10 -2.39
C VAL A 93 6.80 -3.96 -2.71
N TRP A 94 6.89 -5.15 -2.12
CA TRP A 94 8.07 -6.02 -2.29
C TRP A 94 8.45 -6.34 -3.72
N PRO A 95 7.51 -6.68 -4.63
CA PRO A 95 7.86 -6.92 -6.03
C PRO A 95 8.45 -5.67 -6.71
N LYS A 96 7.95 -4.49 -6.36
CA LYS A 96 8.40 -3.20 -6.93
C LYS A 96 9.82 -2.86 -6.50
N LEU A 97 10.09 -2.97 -5.20
CA LEU A 97 11.42 -2.74 -4.64
C LEU A 97 12.44 -3.75 -5.16
N ARG A 98 12.05 -5.04 -5.28
CA ARG A 98 12.90 -6.07 -5.88
C ARG A 98 13.25 -5.77 -7.34
N ALA A 99 12.27 -5.34 -8.14
CA ALA A 99 12.49 -4.98 -9.54
C ALA A 99 13.48 -3.81 -9.69
N ALA A 100 13.52 -2.93 -8.70
CA ALA A 100 14.47 -1.81 -8.63
C ALA A 100 15.82 -2.16 -8.01
N GLY A 101 16.07 -3.44 -7.68
CA GLY A 101 17.32 -3.88 -7.07
C GLY A 101 17.44 -3.59 -5.57
N VAL A 102 16.37 -3.15 -4.91
CA VAL A 102 16.35 -2.96 -3.45
C VAL A 102 16.11 -4.32 -2.80
N LEU A 103 17.11 -4.82 -2.07
CA LEU A 103 17.00 -6.05 -1.30
C LEU A 103 16.18 -5.80 -0.03
N THR A 104 14.86 -5.87 -0.16
CA THR A 104 13.93 -5.70 0.96
C THR A 104 13.43 -7.04 1.48
N GLY A 105 13.49 -7.20 2.80
CA GLY A 105 13.08 -8.41 3.51
C GLY A 105 14.14 -9.50 3.38
N GLY A 106 14.76 -9.89 4.50
CA GLY A 106 15.44 -11.18 4.56
C GLY A 106 14.48 -12.25 4.08
N MET A 107 14.92 -13.12 3.17
CA MET A 107 14.09 -14.21 2.66
C MET A 107 13.40 -14.92 3.82
N VAL A 108 12.08 -14.75 3.97
CA VAL A 108 11.28 -15.75 4.64
C VAL A 108 11.10 -16.85 3.60
N ILE A 109 12.05 -17.79 3.61
CA ILE A 109 11.85 -19.10 2.99
C ILE A 109 10.65 -19.71 3.73
N ALA A 110 9.56 -19.93 3.00
CA ALA A 110 8.43 -20.73 3.46
C ALA A 110 8.80 -22.22 3.43
#